data_AF-A0A8S9FZ45-F1
#
_entry.id   AF-A0A8S9FZ45-F1
#
_cell.length_a   1.000
_cell.length_b   1.000
_cell.length_c   1.000
_cell.angle_alpha   90.00
_cell.angle_beta   90.00
_cell.angle_gamma   90.00
#
_symmetry.space_group_name_H-M   'P 1'
#
loop_
_entity.id
_entity.type
_entity.pdbx_description
1 polymer ?
#
loop_
_entity_poly.entity_id
_entity_poly.type
_entity_poly.pdbx_seq_one_letter_code
_entity_poly.pdbx_strand_id
1 'polypeptide(L)'
;MSHLSRRHEISGKSLHRRYLRPRQHPRWLDGGNNTCPAAMQILHNKDFTPNRTLQRLIEIWSDSVHRRACAESAAPTRNEIADAIDRVKIEKEERFFKTISAAKLLVVQEAVKILSSIRTKISDRRRFSNLILKPGRKRLTVIVSLFQTGNVELKIDCAGLLEFITVDGESKLLIAERDGLVTELTKSMNGDSDPRLIEASLSFLIAISSPKRVKLDLIREKVITNLTKLLTDDATASSVSVTEKCLKLLESLASTKEGRL
;
A
#
# COMPACT_ATOMS: atom_id res chain seq x y z
N MET A 1 52.76 -32.28 13.85
CA MET A 1 52.57 -30.98 14.54
C MET A 1 52.98 -29.88 13.57
N SER A 2 52.16 -28.82 13.48
CA SER A 2 52.51 -27.43 13.15
C SER A 2 53.17 -27.12 11.81
N HIS A 3 52.87 -26.05 11.05
CA HIS A 3 51.86 -25.00 11.05
C HIS A 3 52.26 -24.10 9.85
N LEU A 4 51.30 -23.48 9.15
CA LEU A 4 51.33 -22.10 8.61
C LEU A 4 52.46 -21.68 7.64
N SER A 5 52.17 -21.37 6.37
CA SER A 5 51.82 -20.02 5.86
C SER A 5 52.86 -19.65 4.77
N ARG A 6 52.59 -19.07 3.60
CA ARG A 6 51.71 -17.95 3.26
C ARG A 6 51.15 -18.10 1.84
N ARG A 7 49.83 -17.93 1.72
CA ARG A 7 49.20 -17.27 0.58
C ARG A 7 49.34 -15.76 0.79
N HIS A 8 49.74 -15.02 -0.24
CA HIS A 8 49.23 -13.68 -0.61
C HIS A 8 49.69 -13.44 -2.05
N GLU A 9 48.79 -13.56 -3.02
CA GLU A 9 48.04 -12.43 -3.60
C GLU A 9 48.82 -11.74 -4.72
N ILE A 10 48.60 -12.17 -5.97
CA ILE A 10 48.72 -11.28 -7.13
C ILE A 10 47.43 -11.38 -7.92
N SER A 11 46.65 -10.31 -7.75
CA SER A 11 45.48 -9.88 -8.51
C SER A 11 45.49 -10.35 -9.97
N GLY A 12 44.53 -11.20 -10.33
CA GLY A 12 44.27 -11.72 -11.69
C GLY A 12 43.80 -10.66 -12.70
N LYS A 13 44.22 -9.40 -12.55
CA LYS A 13 43.94 -8.30 -13.48
C LYS A 13 45.06 -8.07 -14.51
N SER A 14 46.16 -8.85 -14.46
CA SER A 14 47.36 -8.65 -15.30
C SER A 14 47.64 -9.70 -16.39
N LEU A 15 46.68 -10.59 -16.72
CA LEU A 15 46.75 -11.39 -17.98
C LEU A 15 45.93 -10.76 -19.11
N HIS A 16 45.80 -9.44 -19.00
CA HIS A 16 45.54 -8.53 -20.09
C HIS A 16 46.53 -8.78 -21.23
N ARG A 17 45.99 -8.89 -22.45
CA ARG A 17 46.66 -8.40 -23.67
C ARG A 17 47.94 -9.13 -24.11
N ARG A 18 47.88 -10.43 -24.37
CA ARG A 18 48.87 -11.02 -25.29
C ARG A 18 48.37 -12.06 -26.28
N TYR A 19 47.05 -12.20 -26.40
CA TYR A 19 46.44 -12.84 -27.55
C TYR A 19 45.73 -11.76 -28.36
N LEU A 20 46.13 -11.65 -29.63
CA LEU A 20 45.73 -10.64 -30.62
C LEU A 20 44.26 -10.21 -30.44
N ARG A 21 44.04 -8.94 -30.05
CA ARG A 21 42.69 -8.38 -30.00
C ARG A 21 42.10 -8.37 -31.42
N PRO A 22 40.86 -8.86 -31.65
CA PRO A 22 40.27 -8.99 -32.99
C PRO A 22 40.24 -7.68 -33.80
N ARG A 23 40.22 -6.53 -33.12
CA ARG A 23 40.12 -5.20 -33.75
C ARG A 23 41.42 -4.64 -34.34
N GLN A 24 42.56 -5.29 -34.13
CA GLN A 24 43.88 -4.82 -34.64
C GLN A 24 44.31 -5.58 -35.91
N HIS A 25 43.67 -6.72 -36.20
CA HIS A 25 44.05 -7.62 -37.30
C HIS A 25 43.76 -7.04 -38.70
N PRO A 26 42.61 -6.37 -38.95
CA PRO A 26 42.34 -5.77 -40.25
C PRO A 26 43.34 -4.66 -40.58
N ARG A 27 43.59 -3.73 -39.64
CA ARG A 27 44.53 -2.61 -39.81
C ARG A 27 45.98 -3.05 -40.10
N TRP A 28 46.40 -4.21 -39.59
CA TRP A 28 47.76 -4.73 -39.84
C TRP A 28 47.90 -5.35 -41.23
N LEU A 29 46.85 -6.02 -41.73
CA LEU A 29 46.78 -6.54 -43.11
C LEU A 29 46.63 -5.40 -44.13
N ASP A 30 45.87 -4.35 -43.79
CA ASP A 30 45.67 -3.15 -44.63
C ASP A 30 46.99 -2.37 -44.83
N GLY A 31 47.96 -2.52 -43.93
CA GLY A 31 49.31 -1.94 -44.04
C GLY A 31 50.27 -2.70 -44.96
N GLY A 32 49.78 -3.68 -45.73
CA GLY A 32 50.57 -4.42 -46.73
C GLY A 32 51.31 -5.65 -46.19
N ASN A 33 51.25 -5.92 -44.89
CA ASN A 33 51.92 -7.08 -44.30
C ASN A 33 51.22 -8.39 -44.71
N ASN A 34 52.00 -9.40 -45.08
CA ASN A 34 51.49 -10.69 -45.57
C ASN A 34 52.09 -11.91 -44.85
N THR A 35 52.89 -11.72 -43.80
CA THR A 35 53.56 -12.81 -43.08
C THR A 35 53.13 -12.82 -41.62
N CYS A 36 52.49 -13.90 -41.17
CA CYS A 36 51.99 -14.02 -39.80
C CYS A 36 53.16 -13.93 -38.80
N PRO A 37 53.17 -12.96 -37.86
CA PRO A 37 54.30 -12.75 -36.96
C PRO A 37 54.48 -13.86 -35.93
N ALA A 38 53.44 -14.67 -35.67
CA ALA A 38 53.52 -15.78 -34.73
C ALA A 38 54.02 -17.09 -35.36
N ALA A 39 53.70 -17.34 -36.63
CA ALA A 39 54.04 -18.58 -37.33
C ALA A 39 55.16 -18.41 -38.36
N MET A 40 55.55 -17.16 -38.67
CA MET A 40 56.47 -16.78 -39.76
C MET A 40 56.08 -17.36 -41.13
N GLN A 41 54.79 -17.57 -41.36
CA GLN A 41 54.25 -18.10 -42.61
C GLN A 41 53.58 -17.00 -43.44
N ILE A 42 53.75 -17.08 -44.75
CA ILE A 42 53.10 -16.17 -45.71
C ILE A 42 51.61 -16.54 -45.81
N LEU A 43 50.75 -15.55 -45.57
CA LEU A 43 49.30 -15.65 -45.67
C LEU A 43 48.90 -15.50 -47.14
N HIS A 44 48.46 -16.61 -47.75
CA HIS A 44 48.02 -16.65 -49.14
C HIS A 44 46.60 -16.12 -49.34
N ASN A 45 45.78 -16.11 -48.29
CA ASN A 45 44.43 -15.54 -48.28
C ASN A 45 44.29 -14.56 -47.11
N LYS A 46 43.71 -13.39 -47.37
CA LYS A 46 43.51 -12.29 -46.40
C LYS A 46 42.06 -12.18 -45.92
N ASP A 47 41.16 -13.01 -46.44
CA ASP A 47 39.76 -12.98 -46.07
C ASP A 47 39.54 -13.58 -44.68
N PHE A 48 38.95 -12.78 -43.78
CA PHE A 48 38.53 -13.27 -42.49
C PHE A 48 37.33 -14.20 -42.65
N THR A 49 37.48 -15.46 -42.26
CA THR A 49 36.35 -16.34 -42.04
C THR A 49 35.85 -16.15 -40.60
N PRO A 50 34.71 -15.47 -40.36
CA PRO A 50 34.20 -15.31 -39.02
C PRO A 50 33.81 -16.67 -38.45
N ASN A 51 34.33 -17.03 -37.28
CA ASN A 51 33.92 -18.24 -36.57
C ASN A 51 32.52 -18.02 -35.98
N ARG A 52 31.51 -18.35 -36.78
CA ARG A 52 30.09 -18.19 -36.43
C ARG A 52 29.70 -18.98 -35.18
N THR A 53 30.38 -20.09 -34.91
CA THR A 53 30.17 -20.89 -33.69
C THR A 53 30.59 -20.12 -32.44
N LEU A 54 31.77 -19.50 -32.47
CA LEU A 54 32.25 -18.64 -31.37
C LEU A 54 31.35 -17.42 -31.16
N GLN A 55 30.89 -16.78 -32.24
CA GLN A 55 29.95 -15.66 -32.15
C GLN A 55 28.64 -16.06 -31.48
N ARG A 56 28.04 -17.19 -31.88
CA ARG A 56 26.83 -17.73 -31.25
C ARG A 56 27.04 -18.04 -29.77
N LEU A 57 28.19 -18.62 -29.40
CA LEU A 57 28.51 -18.92 -28.00
C LEU A 57 28.63 -17.64 -27.15
N ILE A 58 29.23 -16.58 -27.71
CA ILE A 58 29.34 -15.27 -27.05
C ILE A 58 27.94 -14.64 -26.88
N GLU A 59 27.08 -14.72 -27.90
CA GLU A 59 25.70 -14.24 -27.82
C GLU A 59 24.91 -14.99 -26.74
N ILE A 60 24.93 -16.33 -26.76
CA ILE A 60 24.25 -17.17 -25.76
C ILE A 60 24.73 -16.86 -24.33
N TRP A 61 26.05 -16.67 -24.16
CA TRP A 61 26.63 -16.34 -22.86
C TRP A 61 26.21 -14.94 -22.40
N SER A 62 26.25 -13.94 -23.28
CA SER A 62 25.83 -12.56 -23.00
C SER A 62 24.35 -12.50 -22.61
N ASP A 63 23.51 -13.26 -23.31
CA ASP A 63 22.09 -13.43 -23.04
C ASP A 63 21.83 -14.09 -21.67
N SER A 64 22.62 -15.12 -21.35
CA SER A 64 22.55 -15.79 -20.03
C SER A 64 22.94 -14.83 -18.89
N VAL A 65 23.95 -13.99 -19.09
CA VAL A 65 24.36 -12.96 -18.13
C VAL A 65 23.25 -11.91 -17.96
N HIS A 66 22.63 -11.45 -19.06
CA HIS A 66 21.50 -10.50 -19.00
C HIS A 66 20.28 -11.10 -18.31
N ARG A 67 19.92 -12.35 -18.61
CA ARG A 67 18.79 -13.04 -17.95
C ARG A 67 19.03 -13.21 -16.45
N ARG A 68 20.27 -13.51 -16.03
CA ARG A 68 20.63 -13.57 -14.61
C ARG A 68 20.53 -12.20 -13.93
N ALA A 69 20.97 -11.13 -14.59
CA ALA A 69 20.83 -9.77 -14.07
C ALA A 69 19.35 -9.33 -13.94
N CYS A 70 18.47 -9.73 -14.86
CA CYS A 70 17.03 -9.48 -14.74
C CYS A 70 16.36 -10.34 -13.64
N ALA A 71 16.82 -11.58 -13.42
CA ALA A 71 16.30 -12.43 -12.36
C ALA A 71 16.76 -12.01 -10.96
N GLU A 72 17.95 -11.41 -10.83
CA GLU A 72 18.49 -10.87 -9.58
C GLU A 72 18.08 -9.40 -9.32
N SER A 73 17.46 -8.72 -10.29
CA SER A 73 16.79 -7.42 -10.08
C SER A 73 15.36 -7.59 -9.52
N ALA A 74 15.05 -8.71 -8.88
CA ALA A 74 13.86 -8.92 -8.07
C ALA A 74 13.95 -8.17 -6.73
N ALA A 75 14.37 -6.89 -6.77
CA ALA A 75 14.08 -6.00 -5.66
C ALA A 75 12.57 -5.81 -5.64
N PRO A 76 11.89 -6.12 -4.52
CA PRO A 76 10.44 -6.06 -4.48
C PRO A 76 9.97 -4.66 -4.86
N THR A 77 8.99 -4.57 -5.75
CA THR A 77 8.46 -3.27 -6.20
C THR A 77 7.88 -2.51 -5.01
N ARG A 78 7.82 -1.18 -5.09
CA ARG A 78 7.23 -0.35 -4.01
C ARG A 78 5.82 -0.82 -3.61
N ASN A 79 5.05 -1.34 -4.57
CA ASN A 79 3.72 -1.88 -4.34
C ASN A 79 3.78 -3.27 -3.68
N GLU A 80 4.70 -4.15 -4.08
CA GLU A 80 4.91 -5.44 -3.40
C GLU A 80 5.38 -5.27 -1.95
N ILE A 81 6.22 -4.27 -1.69
CA ILE A 81 6.64 -3.91 -0.33
C ILE A 81 5.45 -3.37 0.47
N ALA A 82 4.63 -2.50 -0.13
CA ALA A 82 3.41 -1.99 0.51
C ALA A 82 2.42 -3.13 0.82
N ASP A 83 2.18 -4.01 -0.13
CA ASP A 83 1.33 -5.19 0.02
C ASP A 83 1.90 -6.17 1.07
N ALA A 84 3.22 -6.37 1.13
CA ALA A 84 3.85 -7.20 2.14
C ALA A 84 3.73 -6.58 3.54
N ILE A 85 3.88 -5.25 3.65
CA ILE A 85 3.66 -4.50 4.90
C ILE A 85 2.19 -4.62 5.33
N ASP A 86 1.25 -4.50 4.40
CA ASP A 86 -0.18 -4.60 4.71
C ASP A 86 -0.59 -6.03 5.06
N ARG A 87 -0.05 -7.05 4.38
CA ARG A 87 -0.19 -8.46 4.80
C ARG A 87 0.32 -8.69 6.22
N VAL A 88 1.50 -8.17 6.56
CA VAL A 88 2.07 -8.30 7.92
C VAL A 88 1.28 -7.50 8.95
N LYS A 89 0.70 -6.35 8.59
CA LYS A 89 -0.21 -5.60 9.48
C LYS A 89 -1.50 -6.36 9.73
N ILE A 90 -2.14 -6.87 8.67
CA ILE A 90 -3.37 -7.67 8.75
C ILE A 90 -3.13 -8.92 9.59
N GLU A 91 -2.04 -9.66 9.34
CA GLU A 91 -1.68 -10.84 10.14
C GLU A 91 -1.38 -10.51 11.62
N LYS A 92 -0.94 -9.30 11.93
CA LYS A 92 -0.75 -8.82 13.32
C LYS A 92 -2.07 -8.42 13.96
N GLU A 93 -2.99 -7.81 13.21
CA GLU A 93 -4.31 -7.42 13.69
C GLU A 93 -5.24 -8.63 13.85
N GLU A 94 -5.22 -9.59 12.92
CA GLU A 94 -5.95 -10.86 13.03
C GLU A 94 -5.46 -11.71 14.21
N ARG A 95 -4.14 -11.80 14.43
CA ARG A 95 -3.59 -12.45 15.64
C ARG A 95 -4.02 -11.75 16.92
N PHE A 96 -4.15 -10.43 16.89
CA PHE A 96 -4.61 -9.66 18.04
C PHE A 96 -6.07 -9.99 18.39
N PHE A 97 -6.97 -10.06 17.39
CA PHE A 97 -8.37 -10.44 17.62
C PHE A 97 -8.55 -11.89 18.03
N LYS A 98 -7.77 -12.82 17.45
CA LYS A 98 -7.79 -14.24 17.85
C LYS A 98 -7.31 -14.48 19.29
N THR A 99 -6.61 -13.51 19.87
CA THR A 99 -6.07 -13.57 21.25
C THR A 99 -7.02 -12.91 22.27
N ILE A 100 -8.00 -12.11 21.84
CA ILE A 100 -8.99 -11.52 22.75
C ILE A 100 -10.07 -12.56 23.04
N SER A 101 -10.10 -13.05 24.29
CA SER A 101 -11.17 -13.96 24.72
C SER A 101 -12.54 -13.28 24.62
N ALA A 102 -13.60 -14.07 24.41
CA ALA A 102 -14.97 -13.55 24.35
C ALA A 102 -15.33 -12.68 25.58
N ALA A 103 -14.88 -13.07 26.77
CA ALA A 103 -15.05 -12.28 27.99
C ALA A 103 -14.39 -10.90 27.92
N LYS A 104 -13.16 -10.81 27.36
CA LYS A 104 -12.48 -9.52 27.17
C LYS A 104 -13.22 -8.66 26.14
N LEU A 105 -13.78 -9.26 25.10
CA LEU A 105 -14.55 -8.53 24.09
C LEU A 105 -15.79 -7.86 24.71
N LEU A 106 -16.52 -8.58 25.56
CA LEU A 106 -17.68 -8.04 26.28
C LEU A 106 -17.32 -6.83 27.15
N VAL A 107 -16.20 -6.91 27.89
CA VAL A 107 -15.72 -5.79 28.70
C VAL A 107 -15.39 -4.57 27.83
N VAL A 108 -14.80 -4.79 26.65
CA VAL A 108 -14.50 -3.67 25.75
C VAL A 108 -15.76 -3.08 25.14
N GLN A 109 -16.75 -3.90 24.76
CA GLN A 109 -18.04 -3.40 24.27
C GLN A 109 -18.71 -2.50 25.30
N GLU A 110 -18.71 -2.92 26.57
CA GLU A 110 -19.28 -2.12 27.65
C GLU A 110 -18.48 -0.84 27.89
N ALA A 111 -17.15 -0.90 27.79
CA ALA A 111 -16.31 0.29 27.84
C ALA A 111 -16.65 1.27 26.71
N VAL A 112 -16.93 0.80 25.49
CA VAL A 112 -17.33 1.66 24.37
C VAL A 112 -18.68 2.34 24.65
N LYS A 113 -19.67 1.63 25.18
CA LYS A 113 -20.97 2.22 25.57
C LYS A 113 -20.81 3.30 26.64
N ILE A 114 -19.99 3.03 27.66
CA ILE A 114 -19.67 4.00 28.71
C ILE A 114 -18.99 5.23 28.11
N LEU A 115 -18.02 5.05 27.21
CA LEU A 115 -17.34 6.15 26.53
C LEU A 115 -18.30 6.94 25.63
N SER A 116 -19.21 6.28 24.90
CA SER A 116 -20.26 6.90 24.09
C SER A 116 -21.21 7.74 24.94
N SER A 117 -21.54 7.26 26.15
CA SER A 117 -22.39 7.98 27.10
C SER A 117 -21.68 9.19 27.74
N ILE A 118 -20.41 9.04 28.11
CA ILE A 118 -19.63 10.12 28.75
C ILE A 118 -19.24 11.20 27.74
N ARG A 119 -19.09 10.84 26.46
CA ARG A 119 -18.79 11.75 25.35
C ARG A 119 -19.58 13.05 25.42
N THR A 120 -20.90 12.94 25.64
CA THR A 120 -21.82 14.09 25.62
C THR A 120 -21.56 15.09 26.76
N LYS A 121 -20.85 14.67 27.80
CA LYS A 121 -20.48 15.48 28.97
C LYS A 121 -19.07 16.07 28.87
N ILE A 122 -18.30 15.69 27.85
CA ILE A 122 -16.92 16.12 27.68
C ILE A 122 -16.87 17.42 26.86
N SER A 123 -16.43 18.51 27.50
CA SER A 123 -16.21 19.79 26.82
C SER A 123 -14.93 19.78 25.99
N ASP A 124 -13.84 19.17 26.49
CA ASP A 124 -12.56 19.12 25.80
C ASP A 124 -12.42 17.87 24.91
N ARG A 125 -13.02 17.96 23.73
CA ARG A 125 -12.99 16.92 22.69
C ARG A 125 -11.57 16.59 22.23
N ARG A 126 -10.65 17.58 22.17
CA ARG A 126 -9.25 17.36 21.75
C ARG A 126 -8.49 16.52 22.76
N ARG A 127 -8.61 16.83 24.06
CA ARG A 127 -7.96 16.04 25.11
C ARG A 127 -8.49 14.62 25.11
N PHE A 128 -9.79 14.42 24.98
CA PHE A 128 -10.39 13.09 24.92
C PHE A 128 -9.93 12.29 23.69
N SER A 129 -9.93 12.90 22.51
CA SER A 129 -9.38 12.31 21.29
C SER A 129 -7.94 11.85 21.49
N ASN A 130 -7.09 12.70 22.08
CA ASN A 130 -5.70 12.37 22.37
C ASN A 130 -5.55 11.20 23.37
N LEU A 131 -6.42 11.08 24.37
CA LEU A 131 -6.40 9.96 25.31
C LEU A 131 -6.74 8.62 24.64
N ILE A 132 -7.57 8.64 23.59
CA ILE A 132 -7.92 7.43 22.84
C ILE A 132 -6.86 7.10 21.79
N LEU A 133 -6.38 8.11 21.06
CA LEU A 133 -5.51 7.93 19.88
C LEU A 133 -4.01 7.85 20.20
N LYS A 134 -3.48 8.63 21.17
CA LYS A 134 -2.03 8.65 21.49
C LYS A 134 -1.46 7.36 22.08
N PRO A 135 -2.12 6.66 23.02
CA PRO A 135 -1.55 5.45 23.64
C PRO A 135 -1.44 4.24 22.69
N GLY A 136 -1.77 4.40 21.40
CA GLY A 136 -1.40 3.48 20.34
C GLY A 136 -2.57 3.09 19.45
N ARG A 137 -2.24 2.72 18.20
CA ARG A 137 -3.20 2.31 17.15
C ARG A 137 -4.15 1.18 17.56
N LYS A 138 -3.76 0.37 18.55
CA LYS A 138 -4.53 -0.80 19.01
C LYS A 138 -5.94 -0.45 19.52
N ARG A 139 -6.11 0.65 20.28
CA ARG A 139 -7.43 1.04 20.80
C ARG A 139 -8.38 1.38 19.67
N LEU A 140 -7.87 2.16 18.70
CA LEU A 140 -8.63 2.51 17.51
C LEU A 140 -8.96 1.27 16.68
N THR A 141 -7.99 0.37 16.43
CA THR A 141 -8.23 -0.90 15.72
C THR A 141 -9.36 -1.71 16.38
N VAL A 142 -9.40 -1.81 17.71
CA VAL A 142 -10.48 -2.51 18.42
C VAL A 142 -11.82 -1.83 18.22
N ILE A 143 -11.89 -0.50 18.37
CA ILE A 143 -13.16 0.23 18.18
C ILE A 143 -13.67 0.07 16.75
N VAL A 144 -12.78 0.14 15.74
CA VAL A 144 -13.13 -0.08 14.33
C VAL A 144 -13.61 -1.50 14.09
N SER A 145 -12.97 -2.51 14.67
CA SER A 145 -13.45 -3.90 14.53
C SER A 145 -14.83 -4.10 15.17
N LEU A 146 -15.09 -3.45 16.32
CA LEU A 146 -16.39 -3.53 16.98
C LEU A 146 -17.47 -2.85 16.14
N PHE A 147 -17.13 -1.77 15.43
CA PHE A 147 -18.01 -1.17 14.45
C PHE A 147 -18.27 -2.12 13.26
N GLN A 148 -17.27 -2.89 12.80
CA GLN A 148 -17.43 -3.83 11.69
C GLN A 148 -18.25 -5.06 12.04
N THR A 149 -18.08 -5.62 13.24
CA THR A 149 -18.72 -6.89 13.63
C THR A 149 -19.88 -6.73 14.60
N GLY A 150 -20.11 -5.53 15.12
CA GLY A 150 -21.08 -5.24 16.17
C GLY A 150 -22.54 -5.34 15.72
N ASN A 151 -23.43 -5.44 16.69
CA ASN A 151 -24.87 -5.23 16.46
C ASN A 151 -25.17 -3.74 16.23
N VAL A 152 -26.40 -3.44 15.81
CA VAL A 152 -26.81 -2.07 15.43
C VAL A 152 -26.54 -1.04 16.53
N GLU A 153 -26.90 -1.33 17.79
CA GLU A 153 -26.66 -0.44 18.93
C GLU A 153 -25.17 -0.16 19.15
N LEU A 154 -24.33 -1.19 19.13
CA LEU A 154 -22.89 -1.03 19.28
C LEU A 154 -22.28 -0.27 18.09
N LYS A 155 -22.80 -0.46 16.87
CA LYS A 155 -22.37 0.31 15.70
C LYS A 155 -22.70 1.79 15.85
N ILE A 156 -23.89 2.13 16.35
CA ILE A 156 -24.28 3.52 16.64
C ILE A 156 -23.33 4.14 17.66
N ASP A 157 -23.04 3.42 18.76
CA ASP A 157 -22.12 3.88 19.79
C ASP A 157 -20.69 4.08 19.26
N CYS A 158 -20.19 3.12 18.49
CA CYS A 158 -18.88 3.21 17.86
C CYS A 158 -18.82 4.37 16.86
N ALA A 159 -19.82 4.53 16.00
CA ALA A 159 -19.89 5.61 15.01
C ALA A 159 -19.86 6.98 15.69
N GLY A 160 -20.68 7.18 16.73
CA GLY A 160 -20.66 8.43 17.49
C GLY A 160 -19.34 8.64 18.22
N LEU A 161 -18.72 7.59 18.78
CA LEU A 161 -17.47 7.72 19.51
C LEU A 161 -16.32 8.08 18.56
N LEU A 162 -16.26 7.41 17.41
CA LEU A 162 -15.29 7.66 16.36
C LEU A 162 -15.48 9.06 15.76
N GLU A 163 -16.71 9.46 15.48
CA GLU A 163 -17.05 10.83 15.06
C GLU A 163 -16.49 11.83 16.06
N PHE A 164 -16.75 11.66 17.34
CA PHE A 164 -16.28 12.60 18.36
C PHE A 164 -14.77 12.69 18.51
N ILE A 165 -14.03 11.60 18.33
CA ILE A 165 -12.57 11.67 18.39
C ILE A 165 -11.95 12.20 17.09
N THR A 166 -12.71 12.35 15.99
CA THR A 166 -12.24 13.06 14.78
C THR A 166 -12.29 14.56 15.00
N VAL A 167 -11.16 15.20 15.28
CA VAL A 167 -11.14 16.62 15.67
C VAL A 167 -10.34 17.48 14.69
N ASP A 168 -9.13 17.04 14.38
CA ASP A 168 -8.16 17.75 13.54
C ASP A 168 -7.80 16.92 12.30
N GLY A 169 -6.97 17.48 11.42
CA GLY A 169 -6.57 16.80 10.19
C GLY A 169 -5.86 15.47 10.42
N GLU A 170 -5.07 15.36 11.50
CA GLU A 170 -4.33 14.15 11.84
C GLU A 170 -5.26 13.02 12.29
N SER A 171 -6.15 13.30 13.25
CA SER A 171 -7.14 12.33 13.72
C SER A 171 -8.08 11.87 12.61
N LYS A 172 -8.53 12.78 11.74
CA LYS A 172 -9.36 12.43 10.57
C LYS A 172 -8.68 11.44 9.65
N LEU A 173 -7.40 11.66 9.30
CA LEU A 173 -6.63 10.74 8.47
C LEU A 173 -6.38 9.41 9.19
N LEU A 174 -5.93 9.47 10.45
CA LEU A 174 -5.60 8.27 11.24
C LEU A 174 -6.78 7.31 11.40
N ILE A 175 -8.00 7.86 11.48
CA ILE A 175 -9.25 7.13 11.63
C ILE A 175 -9.76 6.67 10.27
N ALA A 176 -9.82 7.55 9.26
CA ALA A 176 -10.33 7.20 7.94
C ALA A 176 -9.48 6.14 7.22
N GLU A 177 -8.16 6.15 7.42
CA GLU A 177 -7.23 5.16 6.84
C GLU A 177 -7.26 3.80 7.57
N ARG A 178 -8.29 3.52 8.37
CA ARG A 178 -8.46 2.21 9.01
C ARG A 178 -9.09 1.24 8.02
N ASP A 179 -8.46 0.08 7.86
CA ASP A 179 -8.85 -0.91 6.88
C ASP A 179 -10.31 -1.33 7.05
N GLY A 180 -11.07 -1.27 5.94
CA GLY A 180 -12.48 -1.62 5.87
C GLY A 180 -13.44 -0.69 6.62
N LEU A 181 -12.97 0.42 7.22
CA LEU A 181 -13.86 1.34 7.95
C LEU A 181 -14.84 2.05 7.00
N VAL A 182 -14.31 2.63 5.92
CA VAL A 182 -15.12 3.38 4.94
C VAL A 182 -16.13 2.47 4.26
N THR A 183 -15.70 1.28 3.85
CA THR A 183 -16.57 0.25 3.27
C THR A 183 -17.73 -0.10 4.21
N GLU A 184 -17.47 -0.26 5.51
CA GLU A 184 -18.52 -0.58 6.48
C GLU A 184 -19.47 0.59 6.74
N LEU A 185 -18.96 1.83 6.75
CA LEU A 185 -19.81 3.02 6.84
C LEU A 185 -20.74 3.13 5.64
N THR A 186 -20.23 2.88 4.44
CA THR A 186 -21.05 2.87 3.22
C THR A 186 -22.14 1.80 3.29
N LYS A 187 -21.85 0.60 3.81
CA LYS A 187 -22.87 -0.45 4.01
C LYS A 187 -23.92 -0.06 5.06
N SER A 188 -23.52 0.61 6.13
CA SER A 188 -24.40 1.06 7.22
C SER A 188 -25.38 2.16 6.80
N MET A 189 -25.20 2.72 5.61
CA MET A 189 -26.07 3.71 4.98
C MET A 189 -27.06 3.10 3.96
N ASN A 190 -27.16 1.77 3.85
CA ASN A 190 -28.15 1.17 2.98
C ASN A 190 -29.58 1.42 3.53
N GLY A 191 -30.57 1.56 2.64
CA GLY A 191 -31.96 1.90 3.00
C GLY A 191 -32.63 0.94 3.99
N ASP A 192 -32.19 -0.33 4.03
CA ASP A 192 -32.69 -1.33 4.98
C ASP A 192 -32.12 -1.20 6.41
N SER A 193 -31.22 -0.24 6.65
CA SER A 193 -30.54 -0.05 7.93
C SER A 193 -31.38 0.77 8.92
N ASP A 194 -31.11 0.61 10.22
CA ASP A 194 -31.73 1.44 11.26
C ASP A 194 -31.48 2.93 10.97
N PRO A 195 -32.52 3.79 10.96
CA PRO A 195 -32.37 5.23 10.68
C PRO A 195 -31.35 5.94 11.58
N ARG A 196 -31.23 5.52 12.85
CA ARG A 196 -30.23 6.06 13.80
C ARG A 196 -28.82 5.67 13.39
N LEU A 197 -28.64 4.47 12.86
CA LEU A 197 -27.35 4.01 12.33
C LEU A 197 -26.98 4.75 11.03
N ILE A 198 -27.95 4.98 10.14
CA ILE A 198 -27.75 5.78 8.93
C ILE A 198 -27.30 7.20 9.31
N GLU A 199 -28.02 7.85 10.23
CA GLU A 199 -27.71 9.21 10.67
C GLU A 199 -26.34 9.31 11.37
N ALA A 200 -26.02 8.35 12.24
CA ALA A 200 -24.71 8.30 12.90
C ALA A 200 -23.57 8.09 11.90
N SER A 201 -23.77 7.21 10.91
CA SER A 201 -22.79 6.93 9.85
C SER A 201 -22.55 8.15 8.97
N LEU A 202 -23.62 8.85 8.57
CA LEU A 202 -23.53 10.10 7.80
C LEU A 202 -22.79 11.20 8.57
N SER A 203 -23.11 11.37 9.86
CA SER A 203 -22.42 12.34 10.73
C SER A 203 -20.93 12.08 10.81
N PHE A 204 -20.57 10.80 10.96
CA PHE A 204 -19.17 10.37 11.02
C PHE A 204 -18.45 10.56 9.67
N LEU A 205 -19.08 10.20 8.56
CA LEU A 205 -18.53 10.42 7.21
C LEU A 205 -18.26 11.89 6.94
N ILE A 206 -19.19 12.78 7.29
CA ILE A 206 -19.01 14.23 7.16
C ILE A 206 -17.76 14.66 7.95
N ALA A 207 -17.60 14.19 9.19
CA ALA A 207 -16.50 14.57 10.06
C ALA A 207 -15.12 14.19 9.49
N ILE A 208 -15.00 13.00 8.88
CA ILE A 208 -13.75 12.53 8.23
C ILE A 208 -13.56 13.06 6.81
N SER A 209 -14.60 13.55 6.13
CA SER A 209 -14.55 13.88 4.70
C SER A 209 -13.70 15.09 4.34
N SER A 210 -13.18 15.88 5.29
CA SER A 210 -12.46 17.12 4.93
C SER A 210 -11.14 16.92 4.16
N PRO A 211 -10.27 15.92 4.47
CA PRO A 211 -9.02 15.73 3.74
C PRO A 211 -9.26 15.12 2.34
N LYS A 212 -8.56 15.64 1.32
CA LYS A 212 -8.71 15.19 -0.08
C LYS A 212 -8.51 13.67 -0.24
N ARG A 213 -7.57 13.07 0.47
CA ARG A 213 -7.31 11.62 0.41
C ARG A 213 -8.53 10.79 0.83
N VAL A 214 -9.23 11.21 1.88
CA VAL A 214 -10.46 10.56 2.36
C VAL A 214 -11.59 10.73 1.35
N LYS A 215 -11.75 11.91 0.75
CA LYS A 215 -12.76 12.14 -0.31
C LYS A 215 -12.61 11.18 -1.49
N LEU A 216 -11.37 10.98 -1.96
CA LEU A 216 -11.09 10.04 -3.05
C LEU A 216 -11.43 8.60 -2.67
N ASP A 217 -11.18 8.22 -1.41
CA ASP A 217 -11.53 6.90 -0.90
C ASP A 217 -13.04 6.69 -0.81
N LEU A 218 -13.78 7.68 -0.32
CA LEU A 218 -15.25 7.68 -0.29
C LEU A 218 -15.86 7.55 -1.69
N ILE A 219 -15.28 8.22 -2.69
CA ILE A 219 -15.73 8.13 -4.08
C ILE A 219 -15.50 6.73 -4.64
N ARG A 220 -14.33 6.12 -4.35
CA ARG A 220 -14.02 4.74 -4.76
C ARG A 220 -14.98 3.72 -4.15
N GLU A 221 -15.33 3.91 -2.89
CA GLU A 221 -16.32 3.09 -2.17
C GLU A 221 -17.77 3.40 -2.57
N LYS A 222 -18.00 4.18 -3.64
CA LYS A 222 -19.32 4.47 -4.22
C LYS A 222 -20.31 5.16 -3.27
N VAL A 223 -19.80 5.93 -2.30
CA VAL A 223 -20.63 6.67 -1.34
C VAL A 223 -21.66 7.57 -2.03
N ILE A 224 -21.30 8.22 -3.15
CA ILE A 224 -22.22 9.07 -3.93
C ILE A 224 -23.47 8.29 -4.33
N THR A 225 -23.32 7.05 -4.81
CA THR A 225 -24.47 6.24 -5.24
C THR A 225 -25.39 5.88 -4.08
N ASN A 226 -24.84 5.63 -2.88
CA ASN A 226 -25.63 5.35 -1.69
C ASN A 226 -26.37 6.62 -1.20
N LEU A 227 -25.71 7.78 -1.25
CA LEU A 227 -26.34 9.07 -0.93
C LEU A 227 -27.50 9.38 -1.87
N THR A 228 -27.34 9.17 -3.19
CA THR A 228 -28.43 9.37 -4.15
C THR A 228 -29.60 8.42 -3.89
N LYS A 229 -29.33 7.16 -3.55
CA LYS A 229 -30.37 6.19 -3.18
C LYS A 229 -31.16 6.65 -1.95
N LEU A 230 -30.47 7.06 -0.88
CA LEU A 230 -31.12 7.58 0.33
C LEU A 230 -31.96 8.84 0.07
N LEU A 231 -31.56 9.69 -0.88
CA LEU A 231 -32.34 10.87 -1.25
C LEU A 231 -33.56 10.55 -2.13
N THR A 232 -33.56 9.38 -2.78
CA THR A 232 -34.65 8.95 -3.69
C THR A 232 -35.64 8.02 -2.99
N ASP A 233 -35.22 7.37 -1.90
CA ASP A 233 -36.06 6.47 -1.13
C ASP A 233 -36.97 7.24 -0.18
N ASP A 234 -38.29 7.18 -0.41
CA ASP A 234 -39.32 7.96 0.30
C ASP A 234 -39.24 7.81 1.83
N ALA A 235 -38.89 6.63 2.34
CA ALA A 235 -38.80 6.39 3.77
C ALA A 235 -37.66 7.18 4.43
N THR A 236 -36.51 7.28 3.77
CA THR A 236 -35.32 7.95 4.32
C THR A 236 -35.24 9.43 3.93
N ALA A 237 -35.74 9.80 2.75
CA ALA A 237 -35.87 11.17 2.29
C ALA A 237 -36.82 12.02 3.17
N SER A 238 -37.76 11.36 3.87
CA SER A 238 -38.66 12.02 4.82
C SER A 238 -37.95 12.63 6.04
N SER A 239 -36.75 12.14 6.39
CA SER A 239 -35.96 12.70 7.48
C SER A 239 -35.14 13.90 7.00
N VAL A 240 -35.59 15.10 7.38
CA VAL A 240 -34.87 16.37 7.10
C VAL A 240 -33.39 16.29 7.52
N SER A 241 -33.13 15.66 8.66
CA SER A 241 -31.79 15.50 9.21
C SER A 241 -30.89 14.62 8.34
N VAL A 242 -31.41 13.51 7.82
CA VAL A 242 -30.68 12.61 6.90
C VAL A 242 -30.43 13.32 5.57
N THR A 243 -31.45 13.98 5.02
CA THR A 243 -31.36 14.75 3.78
C THR A 243 -30.31 15.85 3.85
N GLU A 244 -30.30 16.66 4.91
CA GLU A 244 -29.31 17.72 5.11
C GLU A 244 -27.88 17.14 5.16
N LYS A 245 -27.69 16.05 5.91
CA LYS A 245 -26.38 15.38 6.01
C LYS A 245 -25.93 14.78 4.67
N CYS A 246 -26.85 14.17 3.92
CA CYS A 246 -26.57 13.66 2.58
C CYS A 246 -26.09 14.78 1.65
N LEU A 247 -26.82 15.90 1.62
CA LEU A 247 -26.48 17.06 0.78
C LEU A 247 -25.13 17.67 1.18
N LYS A 248 -24.87 17.83 2.49
CA LYS A 248 -23.59 18.32 3.00
C LYS A 248 -22.41 17.43 2.62
N LEU A 249 -22.59 16.11 2.67
CA LEU A 249 -21.55 15.17 2.25
C LEU A 249 -21.34 15.20 0.74
N LEU A 250 -22.41 15.27 -0.05
CA LEU A 250 -22.33 15.44 -1.51
C LEU A 250 -21.60 16.73 -1.89
N GLU A 251 -21.94 17.86 -1.27
CA GLU A 251 -21.24 19.14 -1.46
C GLU A 251 -19.73 18.99 -1.17
N SER A 252 -19.38 18.36 -0.04
CA SER A 252 -17.99 18.09 0.33
C SER A 252 -17.26 17.25 -0.73
N LEU A 253 -17.90 16.21 -1.27
CA LEU A 253 -17.30 15.35 -2.30
C LEU A 253 -17.18 16.05 -3.66
N ALA A 254 -18.19 16.82 -4.06
CA ALA A 254 -18.24 17.60 -5.31
C ALA A 254 -17.19 18.72 -5.39
N SER A 255 -16.60 19.12 -4.27
CA SER A 255 -15.43 20.02 -4.28
C SER A 255 -14.21 19.42 -5.01
N THR A 256 -14.13 18.09 -5.13
CA THR A 256 -13.07 17.39 -5.87
C THR A 256 -13.44 17.17 -7.34
N LYS A 257 -12.46 17.06 -8.24
CA LYS A 257 -12.74 16.82 -9.68
C LYS A 257 -13.46 15.49 -9.87
N GLU A 258 -13.00 14.48 -9.15
CA GLU A 258 -13.50 13.11 -9.17
C GLU A 258 -14.93 13.02 -8.65
N GLY A 259 -15.32 13.85 -7.67
CA GLY A 259 -16.69 13.89 -7.16
C GLY A 259 -17.67 14.68 -8.03
N ARG A 260 -17.21 15.36 -9.10
CA ARG A 260 -18.07 16.05 -10.08
C ARG A 260 -18.38 15.21 -11.32
N LEU A 261 -17.67 14.11 -11.50
CA LEU A 261 -17.78 13.19 -12.63
C LEU A 261 -18.71 12.04 -12.26
#